data_AF-A0A7X1M539-F1
#
_entry.id   AF-A0A7X1M539-F1
#
_cell.length_a   1.000
_cell.length_b   1.000
_cell.length_c   1.000
_cell.angle_alpha   90.00
_cell.angle_beta   90.00
_cell.angle_gamma   90.00
#
_symmetry.space_group_name_H-M   'P 1'
#
loop_
_entity.id
_entity.type
_entity.pdbx_description
1 polymer ?
#
loop_
_entity_poly.entity_id
_entity_poly.type
_entity_poly.pdbx_seq_one_letter_code
_entity_poly.pdbx_strand_id
1 'polypeptide(L)' 'MLQQRSGAYMLLGAGDRITPHNPGHDFNDEIIPFGCSWWVELVESRLPLQNGSAVV' A
#
# COMPACT_ATOMS: atom_id res chain seq x y z
N MET A 1 -10.11 -11.33 8.67
CA MET A 1 -8.79 -10.72 8.94
C MET A 1 -8.99 -9.42 9.72
N LEU A 2 -7.96 -8.93 10.42
CA LEU A 2 -8.00 -7.92 11.51
C LEU A 2 -8.79 -8.31 12.77
N GLN A 3 -9.98 -8.89 12.64
CA GLN A 3 -10.75 -9.40 13.80
C GLN A 3 -10.08 -10.59 14.52
N GLN A 4 -9.12 -11.25 13.87
CA GLN A 4 -8.50 -12.49 14.36
C GLN A 4 -6.99 -12.33 14.66
N ARG A 5 -6.37 -11.25 14.17
CA ARG A 5 -4.93 -10.98 14.31
C ARG A 5 -4.69 -9.49 14.29
N SER A 6 -3.74 -9.02 15.10
CA SER A 6 -3.29 -7.64 15.04
C SER A 6 -2.80 -7.30 13.63
N GLY A 7 -3.28 -6.19 13.10
CA GLY A 7 -2.94 -5.69 11.78
C GLY A 7 -3.59 -4.33 11.57
N ALA A 8 -3.27 -3.70 10.44
CA ALA A 8 -3.83 -2.44 10.03
C ALA A 8 -4.49 -2.57 8.65
N TYR A 9 -5.56 -1.81 8.43
CA TYR A 9 -6.15 -1.59 7.13
C TYR A 9 -6.26 -0.09 6.91
N MET A 10 -5.87 0.37 5.73
CA MET A 10 -5.88 1.79 5.39
C MET A 10 -6.46 1.95 3.99
N LEU A 11 -7.05 3.12 3.76
CA LEU A 11 -7.54 3.54 2.46
C LEU A 11 -6.59 4.60 1.90
N LEU A 12 -6.13 4.38 0.67
CA LEU A 12 -5.45 5.41 -0.11
C LEU A 12 -6.51 6.17 -0.90
N GLY A 13 -6.53 7.49 -0.76
CA GLY A 13 -7.49 8.33 -1.48
C GLY A 13 -7.26 8.28 -2.98
N ALA A 14 -8.30 7.95 -3.74
CA ALA A 14 -8.27 7.94 -5.21
C ALA A 14 -8.62 9.32 -5.84
N GLY A 15 -8.90 10.33 -5.01
CA GLY A 15 -9.40 11.63 -5.42
C GLY A 15 -10.90 11.61 -5.72
N ASP A 16 -11.39 12.67 -6.38
CA ASP A 16 -12.78 12.78 -6.82
C ASP A 16 -12.99 11.93 -8.09
N ARG A 17 -13.21 10.63 -7.90
CA ARG A 17 -13.36 9.63 -8.97
C ARG A 17 -14.56 8.71 -8.71
N ILE A 18 -14.98 8.04 -9.78
CA ILE A 18 -16.04 7.03 -9.72
C ILE A 18 -15.65 5.92 -8.74
N THR A 19 -16.55 5.60 -7.81
CA THR A 19 -16.30 4.60 -6.77
C THR A 19 -16.24 3.18 -7.33
N PRO A 20 -15.60 2.24 -6.61
CA PRO A 20 -15.66 0.82 -6.94
C PRO A 20 -17.10 0.30 -7.11
N HIS A 21 -17.27 -0.76 -7.90
CA HIS A 21 -18.54 -1.39 -8.29
C HIS A 21 -19.39 -0.65 -9.35
N ASN A 22 -18.90 0.47 -9.88
CA ASN A 22 -19.47 1.09 -11.07
C ASN A 22 -18.82 0.51 -12.36
N PRO A 23 -19.57 0.20 -13.44
CA PRO A 23 -19.00 -0.30 -14.70
C PRO A 23 -17.99 0.64 -15.38
N GLY A 24 -18.09 1.94 -15.13
CA GLY A 24 -17.14 2.96 -15.61
C GLY A 24 -16.03 3.27 -14.62
N HIS A 25 -15.83 2.44 -13.59
CA HIS A 25 -14.72 2.62 -12.66
C HIS A 25 -13.39 2.43 -13.39
N ASP A 26 -12.51 3.40 -13.23
CA ASP A 26 -11.15 3.41 -13.76
C ASP A 26 -10.17 3.75 -12.63
N PHE A 27 -9.09 2.98 -12.54
CA PHE A 27 -8.11 3.14 -11.47
C PHE A 27 -7.32 4.44 -11.68
N ASN A 28 -6.99 5.11 -10.59
CA ASN A 28 -6.11 6.27 -10.66
C ASN A 28 -4.65 5.81 -10.66
N ASP A 29 -4.08 5.56 -11.83
CA ASP A 29 -2.70 5.06 -11.93
C ASP A 29 -1.67 5.98 -11.27
N GLU A 30 -1.96 7.29 -11.19
CA GLU A 30 -1.10 8.28 -10.52
C GLU A 30 -0.92 7.99 -9.02
N ILE A 31 -1.85 7.28 -8.36
CA ILE A 31 -1.76 7.02 -6.91
C ILE A 31 -0.99 5.73 -6.59
N ILE A 32 -0.84 4.83 -7.55
CA ILE A 32 -0.23 3.50 -7.34
C ILE A 32 1.18 3.62 -6.72
N PRO A 33 2.08 4.52 -7.19
CA PRO A 33 3.41 4.64 -6.63
C PRO A 33 3.43 4.99 -5.14
N PHE A 34 2.48 5.79 -4.65
CA PHE A 34 2.41 6.17 -3.23
C PHE A 34 2.01 4.99 -2.34
N GLY A 35 1.08 4.14 -2.79
CA GLY A 35 0.72 2.91 -2.08
C GLY A 35 1.88 1.92 -2.04
N CYS A 36 2.59 1.76 -3.17
CA CYS A 36 3.78 0.92 -3.26
C CYS A 36 4.89 1.42 -2.33
N SER A 37 5.22 2.72 -2.37
CA SER A 37 6.28 3.30 -1.54
C SER A 37 5.99 3.14 -0.05
N TRP A 38 4.73 3.27 0.37
CA TRP A 38 4.34 3.08 1.77
C TRP A 38 4.63 1.65 2.25
N TRP A 39 4.32 0.63 1.44
CA TRP A 39 4.63 -0.76 1.79
C TRP A 39 6.13 -1.05 1.79
N VAL A 40 6.89 -0.49 0.84
CA VAL A 40 8.34 -0.61 0.79
C VAL A 40 8.96 -0.02 2.06
N GLU A 41 8.64 1.23 2.39
CA GLU A 41 9.16 1.91 3.58
C GLU A 41 8.73 1.20 4.88
N LEU A 42 7.49 0.69 4.96
CA LEU A 42 7.05 -0.10 6.11
C LEU A 42 7.96 -1.32 6.31
N VAL A 43 8.24 -2.06 5.24
CA VAL A 43 9.08 -3.26 5.30
C VAL A 43 10.52 -2.89 5.66
N GLU A 44 11.12 -1.91 4.97
CA GLU A 44 12.48 -1.45 5.23
C GLU A 44 12.67 -0.93 6.67
N SER A 45 11.67 -0.23 7.21
CA SER A 45 11.74 0.36 8.56
C SER A 45 11.42 -0.61 9.69
N ARG A 46 10.64 -1.67 9.45
CA ARG A 46 10.15 -2.58 10.50
C ARG A 46 10.76 -3.96 10.47
N LEU A 47 11.28 -4.40 9.32
CA LEU A 47 11.91 -5.71 9.20
C LEU A 47 13.43 -5.54 9.15
N PRO A 48 14.17 -6.28 9.98
CA PRO A 48 15.62 -6.24 9.92
C PRO A 48 16.10 -6.82 8.58
N LEU A 49 17.02 -6.12 7.92
CA LEU A 49 17.79 -6.72 6.84
C LEU A 49 18.56 -7.90 7.43
N GLN A 50 18.28 -9.12 6.95
CA GLN A 50 19.02 -10.29 7.38
C GLN A 50 20.48 -10.09 6.97
N ASN A 51 21.35 -9.91 7.97
CA ASN A 51 22.81 -9.78 7.89
C ASN A 51 23.42 -9.49 6.50
N GLY A 52 23.71 -8.23 6.22
CA GLY A 52 24.96 -7.86 5.53
C GLY A 52 25.02 -7.95 4.00
N SER A 53 23.98 -7.55 3.27
CA SER A 53 24.19 -7.03 1.92
C SER A 53 23.16 -5.95 1.64
N ALA A 54 23.60 -4.71 1.82
CA ALA A 54 22.88 -3.54 1.31
C ALA A 54 22.77 -3.69 -0.21
N VAL A 55 21.55 -3.89 -0.69
CA VAL A 55 21.23 -3.64 -2.09
C VAL A 55 20.79 -2.19 -2.13
N VAL A 56 21.66 -1.39 -2.73
CA VAL A 56 21.39 -0.02 -3.18
C VAL A 56 20.20 -0.02 -4.12
#